data_AF-A0A817D309-F1
#
_entry.id   AF-A0A817D309-F1
#
_cell.length_a   1.000
_cell.length_b   1.000
_cell.length_c   1.000
_cell.angle_alpha   90.00
_cell.angle_beta   90.00
_cell.angle_gamma   90.00
#
_symmetry.space_group_name_H-M   'P 1'
#
loop_
_entity.id
_entity.type
_entity.pdbx_description
1 polymer ?
#
loop_
_entity_poly.entity_id
_entity_poly.type
_entity_poly.pdbx_seq_one_letter_code
_entity_poly.pdbx_strand_id
1 'polypeptide(L)'
;MSVGTCSFSIVGFSSLKDSHEFLNLVISLITDEIDAIKIQINEQSLLFKHKIVDPTTNNFQFCLATERCCEICGMSTIKTEIHTALLIHVTDEDSKTAKNNSLTDLLENYFASETMDGCYCDNCQSNQRKYIKYNLERLPRIFIFYLKRWHIRKNSNGELQSVSKEDHPIDCSLEINVYPFCSSNTYQPPMIDYLEELPNLKDLLKQREQILNIIEPKRAKIEQNDSEKTEINEEKNIIATHANYRLFAVINHHGGSSDVGHYTSTVYDAKGDTWWTYDDTSVTSCTEQRVLKDLAPDAYGVMYMYNQKHCRLSTFWNRKIVFKL
;
A
#
# COMPACT_ATOMS: atom_id res chain seq x y z
N MET A 1 6.89 11.43 39.16
CA MET A 1 6.39 11.48 37.77
C MET A 1 6.64 10.11 37.17
N SER A 2 5.56 9.36 36.95
CA SER A 2 5.60 7.95 36.56
C SER A 2 6.04 7.84 35.11
N VAL A 3 7.13 7.12 34.87
CA VAL A 3 7.56 6.67 33.54
C VAL A 3 6.60 5.55 33.13
N GLY A 4 5.75 5.80 32.14
CA GLY A 4 4.82 4.81 31.62
C GLY A 4 5.57 3.80 30.76
N THR A 5 5.83 2.60 31.29
CA THR A 5 6.30 1.46 30.51
C THR A 5 5.14 0.95 29.66
N CYS A 6 5.18 1.20 28.35
CA CYS A 6 4.28 0.57 27.40
C CYS A 6 4.71 -0.90 27.25
N SER A 7 4.00 -1.80 27.93
CA SER A 7 4.22 -3.24 27.83
C SER A 7 3.73 -3.74 26.47
N PHE A 8 4.67 -3.96 25.54
CA PHE A 8 4.43 -4.65 24.28
C PHE A 8 4.08 -6.12 24.56
N SER A 9 2.80 -6.45 24.48
CA SER A 9 2.31 -7.83 24.50
C SER A 9 2.26 -8.36 23.06
N ILE A 10 3.43 -8.64 22.48
CA ILE A 10 3.57 -9.33 21.19
C ILE A 10 3.72 -10.85 21.37
N VAL A 11 3.92 -11.33 22.60
CA VAL A 11 4.15 -12.75 22.86
C VAL A 11 2.82 -13.43 23.21
N GLY A 12 2.28 -14.14 22.21
CA GLY A 12 1.14 -15.06 22.19
C GLY A 12 0.30 -15.25 23.46
N PHE A 13 -1.02 -15.07 23.33
CA PHE A 13 -2.08 -16.03 23.72
C PHE A 13 -3.46 -15.37 23.55
N SER A 14 -4.34 -16.03 22.79
CA SER A 14 -5.81 -16.09 22.94
C SER A 14 -6.78 -15.05 22.35
N SER A 15 -6.37 -13.95 21.72
CA SER A 15 -7.32 -13.15 20.91
C SER A 15 -6.99 -13.24 19.41
N LEU A 16 -7.94 -13.79 18.64
CA LEU A 16 -7.92 -13.70 17.19
C LEU A 16 -7.90 -12.20 16.81
N LYS A 17 -6.92 -11.80 16.02
CA LYS A 17 -6.77 -10.42 15.54
C LYS A 17 -6.98 -10.41 14.03
N ASP A 18 -7.55 -9.31 13.55
CA ASP A 18 -7.81 -9.09 12.14
C ASP A 18 -6.49 -9.02 11.35
N SER A 19 -6.42 -9.73 10.21
CA SER A 19 -5.19 -9.80 9.41
C SER A 19 -4.76 -8.45 8.83
N HIS A 20 -5.71 -7.54 8.56
CA HIS A 20 -5.42 -6.17 8.12
C HIS A 20 -4.75 -5.35 9.22
N GLU A 21 -5.24 -5.46 10.47
CA GLU A 21 -4.63 -4.78 11.62
C GLU A 21 -3.20 -5.29 11.85
N PHE A 22 -3.01 -6.61 11.77
CA PHE A 22 -1.69 -7.22 11.91
C PHE A 22 -0.71 -6.74 10.82
N LEU A 23 -1.11 -6.70 9.55
CA LEU A 23 -0.23 -6.26 8.47
C LEU A 23 0.17 -4.79 8.63
N ASN A 24 -0.77 -3.92 8.98
CA ASN A 24 -0.46 -2.51 9.22
C ASN A 24 0.50 -2.31 10.40
N LEU A 25 0.34 -3.08 11.46
CA LEU A 25 1.27 -3.07 12.59
C LEU A 25 2.68 -3.44 12.14
N VAL A 26 2.83 -4.53 11.38
CA VAL A 26 4.13 -4.97 10.86
C VAL A 26 4.75 -3.92 9.93
N ILE A 27 3.96 -3.33 9.03
CA ILE A 27 4.43 -2.26 8.15
C ILE A 27 4.93 -1.07 8.98
N SER A 28 4.15 -0.62 9.97
CA SER A 28 4.54 0.50 10.85
C SER A 28 5.84 0.22 11.61
N LEU A 29 6.00 -0.99 12.15
CA LEU A 29 7.21 -1.38 12.87
C LEU A 29 8.45 -1.31 11.96
N ILE A 30 8.33 -1.75 10.71
CA ILE A 30 9.43 -1.68 9.74
C ILE A 30 9.77 -0.21 9.44
N THR A 31 8.77 0.65 9.23
CA THR A 31 8.97 2.09 9.01
C THR A 31 9.71 2.73 10.20
N ASP A 32 9.26 2.45 11.42
CA ASP A 32 9.85 3.00 12.66
C ASP A 32 11.31 2.57 12.83
N GLU A 33 11.63 1.29 12.55
CA GLU A 33 13.01 0.78 12.59
C GLU A 33 13.90 1.48 11.55
N ILE A 34 13.40 1.69 10.33
CA ILE A 34 14.15 2.38 9.27
C ILE A 34 14.40 3.83 9.64
N ASP A 35 13.41 4.52 10.20
CA ASP A 35 13.55 5.92 10.60
C ASP A 35 14.54 6.07 11.76
N ALA A 36 14.56 5.14 12.72
CA ALA A 36 15.60 5.08 13.74
C ALA A 36 17.00 4.92 13.13
N ILE A 37 17.16 4.04 12.12
CA ILE A 37 18.44 3.86 11.40
C ILE A 37 18.84 5.13 10.65
N LYS A 38 17.89 5.80 9.97
CA LYS A 38 18.16 7.07 9.26
C LYS A 38 18.68 8.15 10.21
N ILE A 39 18.08 8.28 11.40
CA ILE A 39 18.51 9.24 12.43
C ILE A 39 19.94 8.95 12.86
N GLN A 40 20.26 7.69 13.20
CA GLN A 40 21.60 7.27 13.62
C GLN A 40 22.68 7.57 12.57
N ILE A 41 22.36 7.38 11.29
CA ILE A 41 23.31 7.63 10.19
C ILE A 41 23.52 9.14 9.97
N ASN A 42 22.45 9.92 10.06
CA ASN A 42 22.52 11.38 9.90
C ASN A 42 23.36 12.05 11.00
N GLU A 43 23.33 11.50 12.22
CA GLU A 43 24.17 11.96 13.34
C GLU A 43 25.67 11.60 13.17
N GLN A 44 25.99 10.53 12.44
CA GLN A 44 27.34 9.99 12.34
C GLN A 44 28.11 10.37 11.07
N SER A 45 27.49 10.92 10.03
CA SER A 45 28.19 11.22 8.77
C SER A 45 27.51 12.24 7.85
N LEU A 46 28.21 13.36 7.56
CA LEU A 46 27.90 14.28 6.45
C LEU A 46 28.10 13.64 5.04
N LEU A 47 28.75 12.47 4.95
CA LEU A 47 29.15 11.81 3.70
C LEU A 47 28.12 10.78 3.18
N PHE A 48 27.14 10.37 3.98
CA PHE A 48 26.08 9.42 3.59
C PHE A 48 24.71 10.10 3.50
N LYS A 49 24.68 11.34 2.98
CA LYS A 49 23.45 12.13 2.83
C LYS A 49 22.41 11.51 1.86
N HIS A 50 22.69 10.34 1.29
CA HIS A 50 21.79 9.67 0.36
C HIS A 50 21.65 8.15 0.61
N LYS A 51 20.39 7.72 0.49
CA LYS A 51 19.92 6.46 -0.13
C LYS A 51 19.49 5.31 0.78
N ILE A 52 19.10 5.53 2.04
CA ILE A 52 18.18 4.58 2.70
C ILE A 52 16.77 4.91 2.27
N VAL A 53 16.29 4.15 1.29
CA VAL A 53 14.91 4.22 0.86
C VAL A 53 14.10 3.28 1.73
N ASP A 54 13.02 3.80 2.30
CA ASP A 54 12.12 3.00 3.11
C ASP A 54 11.33 2.03 2.21
N PRO A 55 11.56 0.70 2.29
CA PRO A 55 10.80 -0.29 1.53
C PRO A 55 9.30 -0.22 1.76
N THR A 56 8.82 0.25 2.91
CA THR A 56 7.38 0.33 3.16
C THR A 56 6.74 1.43 2.32
N THR A 57 7.35 2.63 2.34
CA THR A 57 6.98 3.76 1.51
C THR A 57 7.03 3.40 0.02
N ASN A 58 8.08 2.70 -0.42
CA ASN A 58 8.25 2.36 -1.84
C ASN A 58 7.31 1.27 -2.35
N ASN A 59 6.95 0.31 -1.50
CA ASN A 59 6.18 -0.85 -1.94
C ASN A 59 4.68 -0.69 -1.70
N PHE A 60 4.27 -0.17 -0.55
CA PHE A 60 2.88 -0.25 -0.09
C PHE A 60 2.18 1.10 -0.05
N GLN A 61 2.91 2.20 0.17
CA GLN A 61 2.28 3.51 0.30
C GLN A 61 1.82 4.07 -1.06
N PHE A 62 0.62 4.62 -1.07
CA PHE A 62 0.04 5.36 -2.18
C PHE A 62 -0.62 6.64 -1.67
N CYS A 63 -0.82 7.60 -2.57
CA CYS A 63 -1.43 8.89 -2.24
C CYS A 63 -2.82 8.98 -2.85
N LEU A 64 -3.81 9.26 -2.01
CA LEU A 64 -5.20 9.44 -2.40
C LEU A 64 -5.59 10.91 -2.20
N ALA A 65 -6.00 11.58 -3.28
CA ALA A 65 -6.56 12.91 -3.25
C ALA A 65 -8.09 12.84 -3.13
N THR A 66 -8.64 13.53 -2.13
CA THR A 66 -10.06 13.83 -2.01
C THR A 66 -10.31 15.21 -2.58
N GLU A 67 -11.05 15.28 -3.68
CA GLU A 67 -11.42 16.53 -4.36
C GLU A 67 -12.88 16.85 -4.08
N ARG A 68 -13.16 18.05 -3.54
CA ARG A 68 -14.50 18.57 -3.31
C ARG A 68 -14.75 19.78 -4.20
N CYS A 69 -15.74 19.70 -5.07
CA CYS A 69 -16.01 20.70 -6.09
C CYS A 69 -17.42 21.26 -5.99
N CYS A 70 -17.57 22.57 -6.12
CA CYS A 70 -18.87 23.22 -6.28
C CYS A 70 -19.43 22.98 -7.68
N GLU A 71 -20.68 22.50 -7.79
CA GLU A 71 -21.33 22.26 -9.09
C GLU A 71 -21.61 23.57 -9.86
N ILE A 72 -21.75 24.69 -9.16
CA ILE A 72 -22.14 25.96 -9.78
C ILE A 72 -20.92 26.75 -10.26
N CYS A 73 -19.92 26.95 -9.40
CA CYS A 73 -18.75 27.79 -9.74
C CYS A 73 -17.49 27.01 -10.09
N GLY A 74 -17.49 25.68 -9.94
CA GLY A 74 -16.34 24.83 -10.22
C GLY A 74 -15.18 24.95 -9.21
N MET A 75 -15.31 25.77 -8.17
CA MET A 75 -14.26 25.89 -7.14
C MET A 75 -14.03 24.54 -6.46
N SER A 76 -12.79 24.08 -6.48
CA SER A 76 -12.34 22.78 -5.97
C SER A 76 -11.43 22.94 -4.76
N THR A 77 -11.59 22.08 -3.77
CA THR A 77 -10.64 21.92 -2.66
C THR A 77 -10.11 20.49 -2.67
N ILE A 78 -8.79 20.34 -2.64
CA ILE A 78 -8.11 19.04 -2.68
C ILE A 78 -7.41 18.80 -1.35
N LYS A 79 -7.62 17.62 -0.77
CA LYS A 79 -6.88 17.11 0.39
C LYS A 79 -6.23 15.79 0.03
N THR A 80 -4.93 15.65 0.27
CA THR A 80 -4.19 14.41 0.01
C THR A 80 -3.87 13.65 1.29
N GLU A 81 -3.94 12.32 1.22
CA GLU A 81 -3.63 11.41 2.34
C GLU A 81 -2.82 10.21 1.82
N ILE A 82 -1.94 9.69 2.67
CA ILE A 82 -1.13 8.50 2.38
C ILE A 82 -1.81 7.27 2.98
N HIS A 83 -1.91 6.21 2.18
CA HIS A 83 -2.57 4.96 2.55
C HIS A 83 -1.68 3.77 2.17
N THR A 84 -1.83 2.64 2.88
CA THR A 84 -1.13 1.37 2.60
C THR A 84 -2.03 0.33 1.92
N ALA A 85 -3.34 0.45 2.11
CA ALA A 85 -4.36 -0.41 1.51
C ALA A 85 -5.65 0.36 1.25
N LEU A 86 -6.45 -0.10 0.28
CA LEU A 86 -7.83 0.35 0.10
C LEU A 86 -8.79 -0.60 0.80
N LEU A 87 -9.72 -0.01 1.55
CA LEU A 87 -10.77 -0.72 2.28
C LEU A 87 -12.09 -0.58 1.53
N ILE A 88 -12.47 -1.61 0.80
CA ILE A 88 -13.62 -1.58 -0.10
C ILE A 88 -14.81 -2.26 0.58
N HIS A 89 -15.94 -1.56 0.65
CA HIS A 89 -17.18 -2.14 1.14
C HIS A 89 -17.80 -3.01 0.06
N VAL A 90 -18.02 -4.29 0.37
CA VAL A 90 -18.89 -5.15 -0.44
C VAL A 90 -20.31 -4.85 0.02
N THR A 91 -21.14 -4.28 -0.86
CA THR A 91 -22.51 -3.86 -0.54
C THR A 91 -23.53 -4.91 -0.98
N ASP A 92 -24.55 -5.11 -0.15
CA ASP A 92 -25.71 -5.98 -0.39
C ASP A 92 -26.64 -5.43 -1.50
N GLU A 93 -27.47 -6.30 -2.06
CA GLU A 93 -28.38 -6.15 -3.22
C GLU A 93 -29.48 -5.06 -3.07
N ASP A 94 -29.54 -4.35 -1.94
CA ASP A 94 -30.66 -3.44 -1.61
C ASP A 94 -30.64 -2.10 -2.37
N SER A 95 -29.51 -1.73 -3.00
CA SER A 95 -29.51 -0.66 -3.99
C SER A 95 -29.86 -1.24 -5.36
N LYS A 96 -30.98 -0.82 -5.95
CA LYS A 96 -31.46 -1.15 -7.32
C LYS A 96 -30.49 -0.77 -8.47
N THR A 97 -29.22 -0.56 -8.17
CA THR A 97 -28.17 -0.05 -9.04
C THR A 97 -26.91 -0.88 -8.84
N ALA A 98 -26.58 -1.67 -9.87
CA ALA A 98 -25.37 -2.46 -10.09
C ALA A 98 -25.07 -3.60 -9.10
N LYS A 99 -25.15 -4.84 -9.61
CA LYS A 99 -24.52 -5.99 -8.96
C LYS A 99 -22.99 -5.81 -9.06
N ASN A 100 -22.34 -5.54 -7.94
CA ASN A 100 -20.88 -5.46 -7.88
C ASN A 100 -20.32 -6.87 -7.97
N ASN A 101 -20.09 -7.35 -9.19
CA ASN A 101 -19.67 -8.72 -9.44
C ASN A 101 -18.16 -8.84 -9.55
N SER A 102 -17.45 -7.73 -9.76
CA SER A 102 -16.00 -7.70 -9.92
C SER A 102 -15.35 -6.66 -9.02
N LEU A 103 -14.05 -6.84 -8.78
CA LEU A 103 -13.22 -5.84 -8.12
C LEU A 103 -13.20 -4.52 -8.91
N THR A 104 -13.28 -4.59 -10.24
CA THR A 104 -13.36 -3.39 -11.09
C THR A 104 -14.64 -2.61 -10.82
N ASP A 105 -15.81 -3.26 -10.74
CA ASP A 105 -17.08 -2.59 -10.42
C ASP A 105 -17.02 -1.91 -9.04
N LEU A 106 -16.42 -2.60 -8.06
CA LEU A 106 -16.24 -2.05 -6.72
C LEU A 106 -15.32 -0.82 -6.72
N LEU A 107 -14.26 -0.82 -7.53
CA LEU A 107 -13.37 0.34 -7.68
C LEU A 107 -14.07 1.49 -8.41
N GLU A 108 -14.83 1.20 -9.47
CA GLU A 108 -15.62 2.22 -10.17
C GLU A 108 -16.60 2.92 -9.22
N ASN A 109 -17.25 2.17 -8.34
CA ASN A 109 -18.11 2.73 -7.31
C ASN A 109 -17.33 3.50 -6.24
N TYR A 110 -16.18 2.98 -5.77
CA TYR A 110 -15.34 3.66 -4.78
C TYR A 110 -14.84 5.02 -5.26
N PHE A 111 -14.49 5.13 -6.54
CA PHE A 111 -13.97 6.35 -7.16
C PHE A 111 -15.06 7.22 -7.81
N ALA A 112 -16.32 6.77 -7.82
CA ALA A 112 -17.44 7.55 -8.32
C ALA A 112 -17.62 8.83 -7.50
N SER A 113 -18.08 9.90 -8.17
CA SER A 113 -18.38 11.14 -7.47
C SER A 113 -19.68 11.02 -6.67
N GLU A 114 -19.65 11.38 -5.41
CA GLU A 114 -20.84 11.48 -4.56
C GLU A 114 -21.27 12.94 -4.41
N THR A 115 -22.56 13.21 -4.44
CA THR A 115 -23.10 14.58 -4.29
C THR A 115 -23.50 14.86 -2.85
N MET A 116 -23.19 16.06 -2.37
CA MET A 116 -23.57 16.58 -1.07
C MET A 116 -24.34 17.89 -1.24
N ASP A 117 -25.54 17.93 -0.65
CA ASP A 117 -26.39 19.11 -0.65
C ASP A 117 -26.07 20.06 0.52
N GLY A 118 -26.43 21.33 0.37
CA GLY A 118 -26.41 22.29 1.48
C GLY A 118 -25.02 22.74 1.94
N CYS A 119 -23.97 22.50 1.14
CA CYS A 119 -22.60 22.86 1.50
C CYS A 119 -22.32 24.34 1.18
N TYR A 120 -21.87 25.11 2.18
CA TYR A 120 -21.51 26.52 1.96
C TYR A 120 -20.33 26.66 0.99
N CYS A 121 -20.45 27.54 0.00
CA CYS A 121 -19.40 27.85 -0.96
C CYS A 121 -18.97 29.31 -0.82
N ASP A 122 -17.70 29.55 -0.48
CA ASP A 122 -17.16 30.90 -0.27
C ASP A 122 -17.23 31.76 -1.53
N ASN A 123 -17.04 31.16 -2.71
CA ASN A 123 -17.10 31.87 -3.98
C ASN A 123 -18.54 32.22 -4.40
N CYS A 124 -19.53 31.38 -4.07
CA CYS A 124 -20.95 31.65 -4.35
C CYS A 124 -21.65 32.41 -3.20
N GLN A 125 -20.99 32.57 -2.06
CA GLN A 125 -21.51 33.15 -0.82
C GLN A 125 -22.87 32.58 -0.40
N SER A 126 -23.08 31.29 -0.66
CA SER A 126 -24.36 30.61 -0.46
C SER A 126 -24.17 29.09 -0.37
N ASN A 127 -25.20 28.40 0.12
CA ASN A 127 -25.22 26.93 0.17
C ASN A 127 -25.46 26.38 -1.24
N GLN A 128 -24.54 25.54 -1.68
CA GLN A 128 -24.53 24.95 -3.01
C GLN A 128 -24.42 23.43 -2.91
N ARG A 129 -24.79 22.76 -4.00
CA ARG A 129 -24.43 21.36 -4.18
C ARG A 129 -22.95 21.24 -4.51
N LYS A 130 -22.29 20.31 -3.85
CA LYS A 130 -20.90 19.95 -4.12
C LYS A 130 -20.82 18.47 -4.44
N TYR A 131 -19.89 18.08 -5.30
CA TYR A 131 -19.53 16.68 -5.44
C TYR A 131 -18.17 16.43 -4.79
N ILE A 132 -17.99 15.23 -4.24
CA ILE A 132 -16.73 14.70 -3.73
C ILE A 132 -16.31 13.52 -4.59
N LYS A 133 -15.04 13.45 -4.95
CA LYS A 133 -14.46 12.30 -5.65
C LYS A 133 -13.06 12.04 -5.15
N TYR A 134 -12.58 10.83 -5.41
CA TYR A 134 -11.23 10.40 -5.08
C TYR A 134 -10.39 10.30 -6.34
N ASN A 135 -9.09 10.58 -6.25
CA ASN A 135 -8.14 10.35 -7.33
C ASN A 135 -6.85 9.76 -6.73
N LEU A 136 -6.24 8.80 -7.41
CA LEU A 136 -4.89 8.35 -7.10
C LEU A 136 -3.90 9.42 -7.57
N GLU A 137 -2.99 9.88 -6.70
CA GLU A 137 -1.92 10.85 -7.04
C GLU A 137 -0.53 10.21 -7.05
N ARG A 138 -0.38 9.08 -6.34
CA ARG A 138 0.82 8.25 -6.39
C ARG A 138 0.39 6.80 -6.26
N LEU A 139 0.91 5.95 -7.13
CA LEU A 139 0.61 4.52 -7.16
C LEU A 139 1.60 3.71 -6.31
N PRO A 140 1.15 2.64 -5.62
CA PRO A 140 2.05 1.74 -4.89
C PRO A 140 2.58 0.64 -5.82
N ARG A 141 3.72 0.03 -5.49
CA ARG A 141 4.21 -1.15 -6.23
C ARG A 141 3.33 -2.37 -5.98
N ILE A 142 2.88 -2.54 -4.74
CA ILE A 142 1.98 -3.58 -4.30
C ILE A 142 0.71 -2.88 -3.84
N PHE A 143 -0.36 -3.03 -4.61
CA PHE A 143 -1.68 -2.52 -4.26
C PHE A 143 -2.44 -3.57 -3.45
N ILE A 144 -2.82 -3.22 -2.23
CA ILE A 144 -3.57 -4.08 -1.33
C ILE A 144 -5.02 -3.60 -1.29
N PHE A 145 -5.95 -4.51 -1.54
CA PHE A 145 -7.38 -4.27 -1.40
C PHE A 145 -7.94 -5.22 -0.35
N TYR A 146 -8.57 -4.67 0.69
CA TYR A 146 -9.34 -5.43 1.67
C TYR A 146 -10.83 -5.30 1.36
N LEU A 147 -11.50 -6.45 1.24
CA LEU A 147 -12.92 -6.54 0.99
C LEU A 147 -13.64 -6.65 2.34
N LYS A 148 -14.26 -5.54 2.75
CA LYS A 148 -15.08 -5.47 3.97
C LYS A 148 -16.39 -6.20 3.73
N ARG A 149 -16.37 -7.49 4.04
CA ARG A 149 -17.48 -8.43 3.92
C ARG A 149 -18.29 -8.58 5.20
N TRP A 150 -18.43 -7.54 6.01
CA TRP A 150 -19.16 -7.62 7.27
C TRP A 150 -20.25 -6.56 7.32
N HIS A 151 -21.50 -7.01 7.43
CA HIS A 151 -22.66 -6.15 7.58
C HIS A 151 -23.09 -6.08 9.03
N ILE A 152 -23.16 -4.86 9.55
CA ILE A 152 -23.66 -4.57 10.88
C ILE A 152 -25.12 -4.14 10.75
N ARG A 153 -26.04 -5.00 11.18
CA ARG A 153 -27.46 -4.65 11.30
C ARG A 153 -27.71 -4.08 12.69
N LYS A 154 -28.34 -2.90 12.74
CA LYS A 154 -28.74 -2.23 13.99
C LYS A 154 -30.25 -2.23 14.09
N ASN A 155 -30.77 -2.35 15.31
CA ASN A 155 -32.20 -2.24 15.58
C ASN A 155 -32.67 -0.77 15.49
N SER A 156 -33.98 -0.54 15.57
CA SER A 156 -34.57 0.82 15.52
C SER A 156 -34.08 1.76 16.63
N ASN A 157 -33.51 1.22 17.70
CA ASN A 157 -32.95 1.98 18.82
C ASN A 157 -31.45 2.29 18.61
N GLY A 158 -30.86 1.88 17.48
CA GLY A 158 -29.44 2.07 17.15
C GLY A 158 -28.50 1.06 17.80
N GLU A 159 -29.02 0.08 18.55
CA GLU A 159 -28.22 -0.98 19.16
C GLU A 159 -27.90 -2.08 18.14
N LEU A 160 -26.75 -2.74 18.34
CA LEU A 160 -26.31 -3.84 17.48
C LEU A 160 -27.32 -4.99 17.54
N GLN A 161 -27.88 -5.36 16.39
CA GLN A 161 -28.80 -6.50 16.26
C GLN A 161 -28.06 -7.76 15.82
N SER A 162 -27.24 -7.67 14.77
CA SER A 162 -26.47 -8.79 14.25
C SER A 162 -25.28 -8.33 13.41
N VAL A 163 -24.24 -9.16 13.34
CA VAL A 163 -23.14 -9.04 12.39
C VAL A 163 -23.19 -10.27 11.48
N SER A 164 -23.17 -10.07 10.17
CA SER A 164 -23.18 -11.17 9.19
C SER A 164 -22.08 -10.98 8.16
N LYS A 165 -21.50 -12.09 7.70
CA LYS A 165 -20.55 -12.09 6.59
C LYS A 165 -21.28 -11.93 5.26
N GLU A 166 -20.67 -11.19 4.33
CA GLU A 166 -21.08 -11.07 2.93
C GLU A 166 -20.28 -12.06 2.09
N ASP A 167 -20.94 -13.18 1.75
CA ASP A 167 -20.36 -14.27 0.99
C ASP A 167 -20.62 -14.13 -0.52
N HIS A 168 -21.12 -12.98 -0.99
CA HIS A 168 -21.23 -12.70 -2.42
C HIS A 168 -19.87 -12.77 -3.12
N PRO A 169 -19.70 -13.62 -4.15
CA PRO A 169 -18.43 -13.80 -4.83
C PRO A 169 -18.05 -12.56 -5.64
N ILE A 170 -16.79 -12.11 -5.51
CA ILE A 170 -16.24 -10.96 -6.22
C ILE A 170 -15.16 -11.42 -7.20
N ASP A 171 -15.40 -11.26 -8.50
CA ASP A 171 -14.41 -11.53 -9.54
C ASP A 171 -13.18 -10.62 -9.37
N CYS A 172 -12.12 -11.21 -8.85
CA CYS A 172 -10.80 -10.62 -8.73
C CYS A 172 -9.93 -11.12 -9.88
N SER A 173 -10.16 -10.51 -11.06
CA SER A 173 -9.43 -10.80 -12.29
C SER A 173 -7.91 -10.79 -12.09
N LEU A 174 -7.22 -11.67 -12.82
CA LEU A 174 -5.78 -11.84 -12.73
C LEU A 174 -4.99 -10.56 -13.04
N GLU A 175 -5.50 -9.73 -13.95
CA GLU A 175 -4.97 -8.40 -14.24
C GLU A 175 -6.06 -7.35 -14.05
N ILE A 176 -5.68 -6.22 -13.47
CA ILE A 176 -6.56 -5.05 -13.32
C ILE A 176 -5.85 -3.81 -13.84
N ASN A 177 -6.63 -2.84 -14.30
CA ASN A 177 -6.16 -1.52 -14.71
C ASN A 177 -6.77 -0.45 -13.79
N VAL A 178 -5.93 0.23 -13.01
CA VAL A 178 -6.36 1.31 -12.12
C VAL A 178 -6.14 2.71 -12.69
N TYR A 179 -5.65 2.80 -13.93
CA TYR A 179 -5.38 4.08 -14.61
C TYR A 179 -6.60 4.99 -14.73
N PRO A 180 -7.84 4.49 -14.94
CA PRO A 180 -9.04 5.34 -14.96
C PRO A 180 -9.28 6.12 -13.66
N PHE A 181 -8.68 5.70 -12.54
CA PHE A 181 -8.83 6.31 -11.22
C PHE A 181 -7.69 7.28 -10.87
N CYS A 182 -6.76 7.51 -11.80
CA CYS A 182 -5.59 8.37 -11.64
C CYS A 182 -5.89 9.82 -12.03
N SER A 183 -5.23 10.77 -11.37
CA SER A 183 -5.10 12.15 -11.84
C SER A 183 -4.17 12.28 -13.06
N SER A 184 -4.22 13.40 -13.77
CA SER A 184 -3.30 13.65 -14.90
C SER A 184 -1.82 13.72 -14.50
N ASN A 185 -1.53 13.97 -13.22
CA ASN A 185 -0.19 14.11 -12.68
C ASN A 185 0.17 12.95 -11.73
N THR A 186 -0.54 11.84 -11.84
CA THR A 186 -0.29 10.69 -10.96
C THR A 186 1.11 10.16 -11.14
N TYR A 187 1.84 9.99 -10.05
CA TYR A 187 3.16 9.38 -10.07
C TYR A 187 3.07 7.86 -10.10
N GLN A 188 3.85 7.24 -10.98
CA GLN A 188 4.04 5.79 -10.93
C GLN A 188 4.83 5.39 -9.67
N PRO A 189 4.80 4.10 -9.27
CA PRO A 189 5.61 3.64 -8.14
C PRO A 189 7.10 3.90 -8.42
N PRO A 190 7.89 4.33 -7.42
CA PRO A 190 9.32 4.55 -7.58
C PRO A 190 9.97 3.32 -8.20
N MET A 191 10.79 3.51 -9.23
CA MET A 191 11.55 2.39 -9.83
C MET A 191 12.36 1.72 -8.72
N ILE A 192 12.39 0.39 -8.68
CA ILE A 192 13.46 -0.27 -7.93
C ILE A 192 14.69 0.03 -8.77
N ASP A 193 15.46 1.04 -8.34
CA ASP A 193 16.89 1.08 -8.58
C ASP A 193 17.42 -0.24 -8.00
N TYR A 194 17.31 -1.32 -8.76
CA TYR A 194 18.25 -2.42 -8.61
C TYR A 194 19.53 -1.71 -8.92
N LEU A 195 20.23 -1.39 -7.84
CA LEU A 195 21.61 -1.02 -7.81
C LEU A 195 22.29 -1.74 -8.97
N GLU A 196 22.41 -1.04 -10.10
CA GLU A 196 23.37 -1.39 -11.12
C GLU A 196 24.68 -1.26 -10.37
N GLU A 197 25.12 -2.39 -9.83
CA GLU A 197 26.35 -2.53 -9.07
C GLU A 197 26.40 -1.57 -7.86
N LEU A 198 25.78 -1.93 -6.71
CA LEU A 198 26.46 -1.50 -5.48
C LEU A 198 27.86 -2.12 -5.59
N PRO A 199 28.95 -1.33 -5.56
CA PRO A 199 30.25 -1.90 -5.32
C PRO A 199 30.12 -2.77 -4.08
N ASN A 200 30.67 -3.98 -4.13
CA ASN A 200 30.58 -4.98 -3.07
C ASN A 200 30.59 -4.28 -1.70
N LEU A 201 29.65 -4.58 -0.80
CA LEU A 201 29.56 -3.89 0.50
C LEU A 201 30.92 -3.86 1.22
N LYS A 202 31.76 -4.87 0.97
CA LYS A 202 33.17 -4.93 1.42
C LYS A 202 34.08 -3.85 0.82
N ASP A 203 33.90 -3.53 -0.45
CA ASP A 203 34.66 -2.48 -1.17
C ASP A 203 34.21 -1.09 -0.74
N LEU A 204 32.91 -0.87 -0.50
CA LEU A 204 32.40 0.38 0.07
C LEU A 204 32.90 0.61 1.51
N LEU A 205 32.95 -0.45 2.33
CA LEU A 205 33.51 -0.39 3.68
C LEU A 205 35.03 -0.12 3.64
N LYS A 206 35.76 -0.71 2.69
CA LYS A 206 37.18 -0.41 2.45
C LYS A 206 37.42 1.03 2.02
N GLN A 207 36.61 1.55 1.10
CA GLN A 207 36.68 2.94 0.67
C GLN A 207 36.35 3.89 1.82
N ARG A 208 35.40 3.54 2.69
CA ARG A 208 35.09 4.29 3.92
C ARG A 208 36.29 4.37 4.86
N GLU A 209 36.95 3.25 5.17
CA GLU A 209 38.15 3.26 6.02
C GLU A 209 39.28 4.09 5.41
N GLN A 210 39.48 4.01 4.10
CA GLN A 210 40.46 4.82 3.38
C GLN A 210 40.14 6.32 3.42
N ILE A 211 38.86 6.69 3.26
CA ILE A 211 38.40 8.09 3.32
C ILE A 211 38.49 8.65 4.75
N LEU A 212 38.11 7.86 5.76
CA LEU A 212 38.22 8.27 7.17
C LEU A 212 39.68 8.57 7.56
N ASN A 213 40.63 7.73 7.14
CA ASN A 213 42.06 7.95 7.37
C ASN A 213 42.62 9.21 6.68
N ILE A 214 41.96 9.70 5.62
CA ILE A 214 42.35 10.94 4.92
C ILE A 214 41.69 12.18 5.56
N ILE A 215 40.50 12.03 6.14
CA ILE A 215 39.72 13.13 6.72
C ILE A 215 40.14 13.44 8.16
N GLU A 216 40.48 12.43 8.97
CA GLU A 216 40.94 12.63 10.35
C GLU A 216 42.08 13.66 10.50
N PRO A 217 43.13 13.67 9.66
CA PRO A 217 44.17 14.71 9.74
C PRO A 217 43.74 16.09 9.20
N LYS A 218 42.63 16.18 8.43
CA LYS A 218 42.10 17.46 7.89
C LYS A 218 41.03 18.10 8.77
N ARG A 219 40.32 17.30 9.58
CA ARG A 219 39.27 17.78 10.51
C ARG A 219 39.84 18.65 11.65
N ALA A 220 41.13 18.52 11.94
CA ALA A 220 41.82 19.38 12.91
C ALA A 220 42.13 20.81 12.41
N LYS A 221 41.75 21.19 11.17
CA LYS A 221 42.11 22.49 10.58
C LYS A 221 40.96 23.29 9.94
N ILE A 222 39.72 22.81 9.98
CA ILE A 222 38.58 23.49 9.32
C ILE A 222 37.41 23.55 10.31
N GLU A 223 37.54 24.40 11.32
CA GLU A 223 36.41 25.00 12.04
C GLU A 223 36.39 26.48 11.68
N GLN A 224 35.88 26.80 10.50
CA GLN A 224 35.28 28.09 10.11
C GLN A 224 34.97 28.03 8.61
N ASN A 225 33.74 28.42 8.25
CA ASN A 225 33.15 28.49 6.91
C ASN A 225 32.71 27.11 6.35
N ASP A 226 31.55 26.91 5.74
CA ASP A 226 30.67 27.83 5.03
C ASP A 226 29.20 27.37 5.13
N SER A 227 28.33 28.36 5.05
CA SER A 227 26.94 28.23 4.65
C SER A 227 26.86 27.84 3.17
N GLU A 228 26.30 26.68 2.84
CA GLU A 228 25.94 26.38 1.47
C GLU A 228 24.64 25.58 1.36
N LYS A 229 23.86 26.01 0.37
CA LYS A 229 22.46 25.70 0.13
C LYS A 229 22.26 24.23 -0.21
N THR A 230 21.29 23.60 0.45
CA THR A 230 20.77 22.28 0.08
C THR A 230 19.94 22.39 -1.20
N GLU A 231 20.52 21.99 -2.34
CA GLU A 231 19.75 21.50 -3.48
C GLU A 231 19.11 20.17 -3.07
N ILE A 232 17.78 20.15 -3.04
CA ILE A 232 16.97 18.96 -2.79
C ILE A 232 16.94 18.20 -4.12
N ASN A 233 17.50 17.00 -4.11
CA ASN A 233 17.47 16.06 -5.23
C ASN A 233 16.02 15.73 -5.59
N GLU A 234 15.57 16.18 -6.76
CA GLU A 234 14.33 15.76 -7.40
C GLU A 234 14.42 14.25 -7.72
N GLU A 235 13.78 13.41 -6.91
CA GLU A 235 13.47 12.03 -7.32
C GLU A 235 12.76 12.11 -8.68
N LYS A 236 13.21 11.32 -9.65
CA LYS A 236 12.63 11.24 -11.01
C LYS A 236 11.21 10.66 -10.92
N ASN A 237 10.30 11.49 -10.46
CA ASN A 237 8.88 11.22 -10.32
C ASN A 237 8.29 11.16 -11.73
N ILE A 238 8.20 9.95 -12.27
CA ILE A 238 7.65 9.72 -13.60
C ILE A 238 6.12 9.69 -13.49
N ILE A 239 5.47 10.46 -14.34
CA ILE A 239 4.01 10.45 -14.45
C ILE A 239 3.54 9.13 -15.06
N ALA A 240 2.55 8.50 -14.45
CA ALA A 240 1.94 7.29 -14.96
C ALA A 240 1.22 7.57 -16.28
N THR A 241 1.46 6.72 -17.28
CA THR A 241 0.71 6.71 -18.56
C THR A 241 -0.14 5.45 -18.71
N HIS A 242 0.03 4.51 -17.79
CA HIS A 242 -0.71 3.27 -17.64
C HIS A 242 -0.62 2.83 -16.17
N ALA A 243 -1.56 2.01 -15.70
CA ALA A 243 -1.49 1.46 -14.35
C ALA A 243 -2.09 0.04 -14.28
N ASN A 244 -1.42 -0.89 -14.96
CA ASN A 244 -1.80 -2.29 -14.94
C ASN A 244 -1.14 -2.99 -13.76
N TYR A 245 -1.89 -3.85 -13.09
CA TYR A 245 -1.42 -4.69 -12.00
C TYR A 245 -1.80 -6.14 -12.24
N ARG A 246 -1.03 -7.06 -11.66
CA ARG A 246 -1.29 -8.50 -11.69
C ARG A 246 -1.48 -9.06 -10.28
N LEU A 247 -2.53 -9.84 -10.08
CA LEU A 247 -2.82 -10.54 -8.83
C LEU A 247 -1.66 -11.50 -8.52
N PHE A 248 -1.16 -11.47 -7.28
CA PHE A 248 -0.12 -12.40 -6.84
C PHE A 248 -0.33 -12.95 -5.43
N ALA A 249 -1.26 -12.39 -4.65
CA ALA A 249 -1.64 -12.97 -3.37
C ALA A 249 -3.13 -12.79 -3.07
N VAL A 250 -3.71 -13.78 -2.40
CA VAL A 250 -5.09 -13.83 -1.92
C VAL A 250 -5.08 -14.25 -0.46
N ILE A 251 -5.79 -13.50 0.38
CA ILE A 251 -6.02 -13.79 1.80
C ILE A 251 -7.48 -14.14 1.94
N ASN A 252 -7.77 -15.31 2.51
CA ASN A 252 -9.13 -15.75 2.80
C ASN A 252 -9.37 -15.78 4.31
N HIS A 253 -10.57 -15.38 4.73
CA HIS A 253 -11.08 -15.59 6.08
C HIS A 253 -12.19 -16.64 6.04
N HIS A 254 -11.91 -17.80 6.60
CA HIS A 254 -12.86 -18.90 6.75
C HIS A 254 -13.60 -18.76 8.07
N GLY A 255 -14.92 -18.79 8.04
CA GLY A 255 -15.76 -18.61 9.24
C GLY A 255 -16.89 -17.62 8.99
N GLY A 256 -18.02 -17.85 9.68
CA GLY A 256 -19.25 -17.05 9.52
C GLY A 256 -19.37 -15.85 10.47
N SER A 257 -18.40 -15.65 11.36
CA SER A 257 -18.40 -14.58 12.37
C SER A 257 -17.18 -13.68 12.24
N SER A 258 -17.33 -12.39 12.55
CA SER A 258 -16.22 -11.41 12.50
C SER A 258 -15.13 -11.69 13.54
N ASP A 259 -15.51 -12.32 14.65
CA ASP A 259 -14.66 -12.45 15.82
C ASP A 259 -14.00 -13.83 15.91
N VAL A 260 -14.44 -14.77 15.06
CA VAL A 260 -13.92 -16.15 15.01
C VAL A 260 -13.81 -16.62 13.56
N GLY A 261 -12.62 -17.07 13.20
CA GLY A 261 -12.37 -17.72 11.92
C GLY A 261 -10.93 -18.19 11.78
N HIS A 262 -10.57 -18.53 10.55
CA HIS A 262 -9.27 -19.06 10.17
C HIS A 262 -8.76 -18.36 8.92
N TYR A 263 -7.52 -17.89 8.92
CA TYR A 263 -6.94 -17.19 7.78
C TYR A 263 -6.01 -18.12 7.00
N THR A 264 -6.16 -18.14 5.68
CA THR A 264 -5.21 -18.80 4.78
C THR A 264 -4.68 -17.80 3.76
N SER A 265 -3.45 -18.02 3.29
CA SER A 265 -2.82 -17.17 2.28
C SER A 265 -2.45 -17.99 1.05
N THR A 266 -2.85 -17.53 -0.14
CA THR A 266 -2.47 -18.15 -1.41
C THR A 266 -1.63 -17.18 -2.22
N VAL A 267 -0.39 -17.55 -2.54
CA VAL A 267 0.61 -16.65 -3.14
C VAL A 267 1.21 -17.28 -4.38
N TYR A 268 1.41 -16.47 -5.41
CA TYR A 268 2.09 -16.86 -6.63
C TYR A 268 3.61 -16.76 -6.47
N ASP A 269 4.30 -17.87 -6.69
CA ASP A 269 5.75 -17.92 -6.81
C ASP A 269 6.19 -17.74 -8.27
N ALA A 270 6.72 -16.55 -8.58
CA ALA A 270 7.22 -16.24 -9.92
C ALA A 270 8.44 -17.09 -10.33
N LYS A 271 9.22 -17.64 -9.38
CA LYS A 271 10.37 -18.49 -9.69
C LYS A 271 9.93 -19.88 -10.15
N GLY A 272 8.91 -20.42 -9.49
CA GLY A 272 8.33 -21.72 -9.78
C GLY A 272 7.20 -21.69 -10.80
N ASP A 273 6.70 -20.52 -11.17
CA ASP A 273 5.49 -20.35 -12.01
C ASP A 273 4.32 -21.16 -11.44
N THR A 274 4.12 -21.07 -10.12
CA THR A 274 3.19 -21.93 -9.37
C THR A 274 2.56 -21.16 -8.22
N TRP A 275 1.27 -21.39 -7.98
CA TRP A 275 0.57 -20.87 -6.80
C TRP A 275 0.68 -21.84 -5.62
N TRP A 276 0.86 -21.28 -4.43
CA TRP A 276 0.98 -22.02 -3.17
C TRP A 276 -0.01 -21.48 -2.15
N THR A 277 -0.79 -22.37 -1.55
CA THR A 277 -1.68 -22.09 -0.43
C THR A 277 -0.98 -22.51 0.87
N TYR A 278 -0.87 -21.55 1.77
CA TYR A 278 -0.35 -21.67 3.12
C TYR A 278 -1.53 -21.69 4.09
N ASP A 279 -1.64 -22.81 4.79
CA ASP A 279 -2.66 -23.10 5.80
C ASP A 279 -1.94 -23.62 7.05
N ASP A 280 -1.56 -22.69 7.94
CA ASP A 280 -0.69 -22.92 9.09
C ASP A 280 0.60 -23.69 8.74
N THR A 281 0.65 -24.97 9.11
CA THR A 281 1.80 -25.87 8.89
C THR A 281 1.71 -26.60 7.55
N SER A 282 0.57 -26.49 6.86
CA SER A 282 0.31 -27.14 5.59
C SER A 282 0.59 -26.19 4.43
N VAL A 283 1.37 -26.66 3.47
CA VAL A 283 1.66 -25.93 2.23
C VAL A 283 1.28 -26.82 1.06
N THR A 284 0.39 -26.32 0.19
CA THR A 284 -0.11 -27.08 -0.96
C THR A 284 -0.03 -26.23 -2.21
N SER A 285 0.27 -26.84 -3.36
CA SER A 285 0.21 -26.14 -4.63
C SER A 285 -1.23 -26.06 -5.13
N CYS A 286 -1.55 -25.01 -5.87
CA CYS A 286 -2.82 -24.85 -6.56
C CYS A 286 -2.64 -24.28 -7.97
N THR A 287 -3.66 -24.44 -8.80
CA THR A 287 -3.67 -23.91 -10.18
C THR A 287 -4.18 -22.48 -10.17
N GLU A 288 -3.72 -21.64 -11.09
CA GLU A 288 -4.23 -20.27 -11.25
C GLU A 288 -5.76 -20.26 -11.46
N GLN A 289 -6.28 -21.23 -12.20
CA GLN A 289 -7.73 -21.39 -12.38
C GLN A 289 -8.48 -21.59 -11.06
N ARG A 290 -7.94 -22.41 -10.15
CA ARG A 290 -8.51 -22.60 -8.80
C ARG A 290 -8.43 -21.32 -7.99
N VAL A 291 -7.32 -20.58 -8.08
CA VAL A 291 -7.19 -19.29 -7.40
C VAL A 291 -8.27 -18.33 -7.86
N LEU A 292 -8.45 -18.16 -9.17
CA LEU A 292 -9.40 -17.19 -9.74
C LEU A 292 -10.87 -17.58 -9.55
N LYS A 293 -11.18 -18.88 -9.56
CA LYS A 293 -12.58 -19.36 -9.49
C LYS A 293 -13.06 -19.69 -8.09
N ASP A 294 -12.17 -20.15 -7.21
CA ASP A 294 -12.57 -20.74 -5.93
C ASP A 294 -12.05 -19.95 -4.73
N LEU A 295 -10.90 -19.25 -4.85
CA LEU A 295 -10.26 -18.60 -3.70
C LEU A 295 -10.42 -17.07 -3.72
N ALA A 296 -10.12 -16.44 -4.84
CA ALA A 296 -10.22 -14.99 -4.99
C ALA A 296 -11.66 -14.45 -4.84
N PRO A 297 -12.71 -15.16 -5.30
CA PRO A 297 -14.08 -14.69 -5.14
C PRO A 297 -14.54 -14.46 -3.70
N ASP A 298 -14.00 -15.24 -2.75
CA ASP A 298 -14.31 -15.14 -1.31
C ASP A 298 -13.17 -14.48 -0.52
N ALA A 299 -12.29 -13.76 -1.21
CA ALA A 299 -11.12 -13.15 -0.58
C ALA A 299 -11.52 -12.11 0.49
N TYR A 300 -10.85 -12.17 1.63
CA TYR A 300 -10.82 -11.07 2.61
C TYR A 300 -9.90 -9.94 2.13
N GLY A 301 -8.78 -10.30 1.49
CA GLY A 301 -7.87 -9.34 0.89
C GLY A 301 -7.18 -9.91 -0.34
N VAL A 302 -6.87 -9.03 -1.29
CA VAL A 302 -6.13 -9.36 -2.51
C VAL A 302 -4.99 -8.38 -2.71
N MET A 303 -3.85 -8.89 -3.18
CA MET A 303 -2.65 -8.09 -3.43
C MET A 303 -2.25 -8.19 -4.89
N TYR A 304 -2.02 -7.02 -5.46
CA TYR A 304 -1.76 -6.80 -6.87
C TYR A 304 -0.40 -6.13 -7.05
N MET A 305 0.44 -6.63 -7.95
CA MET A 305 1.77 -6.10 -8.22
C MET A 305 1.79 -5.29 -9.51
N TYR A 306 2.36 -4.08 -9.47
CA TYR A 306 2.43 -3.16 -10.59
C TYR A 306 3.24 -3.75 -11.76
N ASN A 307 2.63 -3.82 -12.95
CA ASN A 307 3.23 -4.38 -14.14
C ASN A 307 4.05 -3.32 -14.89
N GLN A 308 5.35 -3.23 -14.60
CA GLN A 308 6.27 -2.33 -15.27
C GLN A 308 6.67 -2.86 -16.65
N LYS A 309 5.80 -2.74 -17.66
CA LYS A 309 6.11 -3.15 -19.05
C LYS A 309 7.36 -2.46 -19.64
N HIS A 310 7.71 -1.27 -19.15
CA HIS A 310 8.88 -0.48 -19.58
C HIS A 310 10.14 -0.66 -18.72
N CYS A 311 10.08 -1.37 -17.59
CA CYS A 311 11.29 -1.77 -16.91
C CYS A 311 11.84 -3.04 -17.56
N ARG A 312 13.16 -3.16 -17.63
CA ARG A 312 13.84 -4.46 -17.83
C ARG A 312 13.49 -5.50 -16.73
N LEU A 313 12.52 -5.20 -15.84
CA LEU A 313 11.78 -6.05 -14.92
C LEU A 313 10.61 -6.83 -15.55
N SER A 314 10.45 -6.83 -16.88
CA SER A 314 9.89 -8.02 -17.55
C SER A 314 10.60 -9.32 -17.11
N THR A 315 11.76 -9.18 -16.48
CA THR A 315 12.53 -10.21 -15.81
C THR A 315 12.08 -10.60 -14.39
N PHE A 316 11.21 -9.91 -13.65
CA PHE A 316 10.73 -10.44 -12.36
C PHE A 316 9.87 -11.70 -12.57
N TRP A 317 8.94 -11.64 -13.54
CA TRP A 317 8.15 -12.79 -13.98
C TRP A 317 8.95 -13.81 -14.80
N ASN A 318 10.14 -13.44 -15.32
CA ASN A 318 10.96 -14.30 -16.20
C ASN A 318 12.34 -14.70 -15.63
N ARG A 319 12.72 -14.32 -14.41
CA ARG A 319 14.01 -14.72 -13.79
C ARG A 319 13.78 -15.73 -12.69
N LYS A 320 14.27 -16.95 -12.96
CA LYS A 320 14.69 -17.89 -11.92
C LYS A 320 15.67 -17.18 -10.98
N ILE A 321 15.20 -16.68 -9.84
CA ILE A 321 16.09 -16.19 -8.79
C ILE A 321 16.76 -17.41 -8.15
N VAL A 322 17.95 -17.75 -8.64
CA VAL A 322 18.82 -18.74 -8.01
C VAL A 322 19.47 -18.08 -6.81
N PHE A 323 18.90 -18.27 -5.62
CA PHE A 323 19.68 -18.19 -4.40
C PHE A 323 20.61 -19.41 -4.40
N LYS A 324 21.88 -19.21 -4.78
CA LYS A 324 22.93 -20.13 -4.35
C LYS A 324 23.20 -19.80 -2.88
N LEU A 325 22.79 -20.71 -2.01
CA LEU A 325 23.26 -20.78 -0.63
C LEU A 325 24.79 -20.95 -0.60
#